data_AF-A0A661GYY3-F1
#
_entry.id   AF-A0A661GYY3-F1
#
_cell.length_a   1.000
_cell.length_b   1.000
_cell.length_c   1.000
_cell.angle_alpha   90.00
_cell.angle_beta   90.00
_cell.angle_gamma   90.00
#
_symmetry.space_group_name_H-M   'P 1'
#
loop_
_entity.id
_entity.type
_entity.pdbx_description
1 polymer ?
#
loop_
_entity_poly.entity_id
_entity_poly.type
_entity_poly.pdbx_seq_one_letter_code
_entity_poly.pdbx_strand_id
1 'polypeptide(L)' 'MKIAINGFGRIGRSVFRILEEVEGIDVVAINDLFDYEALR' A
#
# COMPACT_ATOMS: atom_id res chain seq x y z
N MET A 1 -1.71 -8.08 -12.00
CA MET A 1 -1.80 -6.62 -12.21
C MET A 1 -0.93 -5.95 -11.17
N LYS A 2 0.03 -5.13 -11.60
CA LYS A 2 0.95 -4.44 -10.69
C LYS A 2 0.39 -3.08 -10.32
N ILE A 3 0.34 -2.77 -9.03
CA ILE A 3 -0.24 -1.54 -8.49
C ILE A 3 0.81 -0.82 -7.62
N ALA A 4 0.80 0.51 -7.67
CA ALA A 4 1.53 1.35 -6.72
C ALA A 4 0.54 2.15 -5.87
N ILE A 5 0.86 2.36 -4.59
CA ILE A 5 0.07 3.19 -3.67
C ILE A 5 0.84 4.49 -3.43
N ASN A 6 0.21 5.63 -3.74
CA ASN A 6 0.75 6.96 -3.41
C ASN A 6 -0.11 7.59 -2.31
N GLY A 7 0.42 7.66 -1.10
CA GLY A 7 -0.29 8.00 0.13
C GLY A 7 -0.68 6.76 0.93
N PHE A 8 0.19 6.35 1.85
CA PHE A 8 0.06 5.23 2.78
C PHE A 8 -0.49 5.62 4.16
N GLY A 9 -1.42 6.57 4.19
CA GLY A 9 -2.21 6.91 5.37
C GLY A 9 -3.29 5.88 5.70
N ARG A 10 -4.38 6.31 6.36
CA ARG A 10 -5.48 5.41 6.79
C ARG A 10 -6.08 4.59 5.64
N ILE A 11 -6.35 5.23 4.49
CA ILE A 11 -6.95 4.56 3.33
C ILE A 11 -5.93 3.68 2.63
N GLY A 12 -4.72 4.18 2.36
CA GLY A 12 -3.67 3.41 1.71
C GLY A 12 -3.37 2.09 2.43
N ARG A 13 -3.32 2.10 3.76
CA ARG A 13 -3.15 0.89 4.59
C ARG A 13 -4.32 -0.08 4.52
N SER A 14 -5.56 0.42 4.50
CA SER A 14 -6.74 -0.43 4.36
C SER A 14 -6.83 -1.04 2.96
N VAL A 15 -6.54 -0.25 1.92
CA VAL A 15 -6.47 -0.74 0.54
C VAL A 15 -5.39 -1.80 0.41
N PHE A 16 -4.18 -1.57 0.91
CA PHE A 16 -3.10 -2.56 0.89
C PHE A 16 -3.52 -3.90 1.52
N ARG A 17 -4.13 -3.86 2.72
CA ARG A 17 -4.64 -5.08 3.37
C ARG A 17 -5.68 -5.83 2.56
N ILE A 18 -6.58 -5.12 1.88
CA ILE A 18 -7.60 -5.75 1.01
C ILE A 18 -6.91 -6.36 -0.22
N LEU A 19 -5.97 -5.64 -0.83
CA LEU A 19 -5.30 -6.09 -2.06
C LEU A 19 -4.40 -7.30 -1.84
N GLU A 20 -3.85 -7.49 -0.64
CA GLU A 20 -3.09 -8.71 -0.27
C GLU A 20 -3.92 -9.99 -0.36
N GLU A 21 -5.25 -9.90 -0.25
CA GLU A 21 -6.16 -11.04 -0.35
C GLU A 21 -6.69 -11.25 -1.78
N VAL A 22 -6.39 -10.36 -2.72
CA VAL A 22 -6.89 -10.43 -4.10
C VAL A 22 -5.88 -11.13 -5.00
N GLU A 23 -6.23 -12.34 -5.45
CA GLU A 23 -5.39 -13.08 -6.39
C GLU A 23 -5.11 -12.29 -7.67
N GLY A 24 -3.86 -12.35 -8.12
CA GLY A 24 -3.42 -11.70 -9.33
C GLY A 24 -3.22 -10.19 -9.20
N ILE A 25 -3.28 -9.60 -8.00
CA ILE A 25 -2.80 -8.24 -7.72
C ILE A 25 -1.46 -8.32 -6.99
N ASP A 26 -0.54 -7.43 -7.36
CA ASP A 26 0.79 -7.30 -6.76
C ASP A 26 1.05 -5.81 -6.48
N VAL A 27 1.16 -5.43 -5.20
CA VAL A 27 1.50 -4.06 -4.81
C VAL A 27 3.02 -3.92 -4.83
N VAL A 28 3.52 -3.30 -5.88
CA VAL A 28 4.97 -3.27 -6.18
C VAL A 28 5.69 -2.06 -5.61
N ALA A 29 4.95 -1.02 -5.21
CA ALA A 29 5.53 0.20 -4.66
C ALA A 29 4.54 0.93 -3.75
N ILE A 30 5.07 1.55 -2.71
CA ILE A 30 4.35 2.45 -1.82
C ILE A 30 5.19 3.72 -1.69
N ASN A 31 4.57 4.87 -1.90
CA ASN A 31 5.17 6.19 -1.71
C ASN A 31 4.36 6.97 -0.67
N ASP A 32 5.02 7.57 0.31
CA ASP A 32 4.42 8.47 1.30
C ASP A 32 5.42 9.57 1.68
N LEU A 33 4.94 10.61 2.38
CA LEU A 33 5.76 11.70 2.92
C LEU A 33 6.28 11.39 4.33
N PHE A 34 5.72 10.40 5.02
CA PHE A 34 6.18 9.96 6.33
C PHE A 34 7.34 8.96 6.24
N ASP A 35 8.25 9.02 7.21
CA ASP A 35 9.33 8.06 7.34
C ASP A 35 8.82 6.63 7.53
N TYR A 36 9.60 5.64 7.10
CA TYR A 36 9.25 4.23 7.20
C TYR A 36 8.89 3.80 8.64
N GLU A 37 9.53 4.38 9.64
CA GLU A 37 9.23 4.11 11.05
C GLU A 37 7.80 4.51 11.45
N ALA A 38 7.23 5.54 10.82
CA ALA A 38 5.85 5.97 11.04
C ALA A 38 4.82 5.16 10.22
N LEU A 39 5.29 4.33 9.29
CA LEU A 39 4.47 3.42 8.48
C LEU A 39 4.38 2.01 9.08
N ARG A 40 5.16 1.72 10.14
CA ARG A 40 5.23 0.43 10.82
C ARG A 40 4.10 0.21 11.82
#